data_AF-A0A8T5LVI4-F1
#
_entry.id   AF-A0A8T5LVI4-F1
#
_cell.length_a   1.000
_cell.length_b   1.000
_cell.length_c   1.000
_cell.angle_alpha   90.00
_cell.angle_beta   90.00
_cell.angle_gamma   90.00
#
_symmetry.space_group_name_H-M   'P 1'
#
loop_
_entity.id
_entity.type
_entity.pdbx_description
1 polymer ?
#
loop_
_entity_poly.entity_id
_entity_poly.type
_entity_poly.pdbx_seq_one_letter_code
_entity_poly.pdbx_strand_id
1 'polypeptide(L)'
;PKIIPISMQEEIDRLKRKSKTKHSFLKNTYDFLSSKYIGEKMKTFSRLYLLWKLLDYIWGKKGFTHCCWQNHLMRIFIIKSRLFKEEDIKFKYTTFCMNIHQYLEVKTEKGWIPIDIWTHSFGTKFGEKPPLWV
;
A
#
# COMPACT_ATOMS: atom_id res chain seq x y z
N PRO A 1 -4.98 9.06 9.41
CA PRO A 1 -4.44 10.01 10.41
C PRO A 1 -4.88 11.45 10.09
N LYS A 2 -5.09 12.31 11.10
CA LYS A 2 -5.45 13.72 10.87
C LYS A 2 -4.27 14.48 10.26
N ILE A 3 -3.08 14.31 10.83
CA ILE A 3 -1.81 14.92 10.41
C ILE A 3 -0.94 13.86 9.72
N ILE A 4 -0.22 14.24 8.66
CA ILE A 4 0.79 13.41 7.97
C ILE A 4 2.07 14.24 7.76
N PRO A 5 3.23 13.61 7.52
CA PRO A 5 4.46 14.32 7.16
C PRO A 5 4.27 15.24 5.95
N ILE A 6 4.89 16.43 5.99
CA ILE A 6 4.85 17.39 4.86
C ILE A 6 5.35 16.73 3.57
N SER A 7 6.48 16.03 3.63
CA SER A 7 7.04 15.32 2.46
C SER A 7 6.14 14.22 1.92
N MET A 8 5.25 13.66 2.75
CA MET A 8 4.24 12.70 2.29
C MET A 8 3.12 13.41 1.53
N GLN A 9 2.66 14.56 2.03
CA GLN A 9 1.63 15.36 1.36
C GLN A 9 2.14 15.90 0.00
N GLU A 10 3.38 16.38 -0.05
CA GLU A 10 4.01 16.82 -1.29
C GLU A 10 4.05 15.72 -2.36
N GLU A 11 4.36 14.50 -1.94
CA GLU A 11 4.40 13.33 -2.81
C GLU A 11 3.00 12.92 -3.29
N ILE A 12 1.99 12.96 -2.41
CA ILE A 12 0.59 12.76 -2.77
C ILE A 12 0.16 13.79 -3.82
N ASP A 13 0.47 15.08 -3.62
CA ASP A 13 0.09 16.14 -4.53
C ASP A 13 0.82 16.02 -5.87
N ARG A 14 2.10 15.61 -5.84
CA ARG A 14 2.89 15.32 -7.05
C ARG A 14 2.25 14.20 -7.87
N LEU A 15 1.88 13.08 -7.25
CA LEU A 15 1.21 11.97 -7.91
C LEU A 15 -0.16 12.38 -8.42
N LYS A 16 -0.91 13.18 -7.65
CA LYS A 16 -2.24 13.67 -8.02
C LYS A 16 -2.20 14.53 -9.27
N ARG A 17 -1.23 15.46 -9.38
CA ARG A 17 -1.04 16.28 -10.58
C ARG A 17 -0.76 15.45 -11.84
N LYS A 18 -0.14 14.27 -11.69
CA LYS A 18 0.16 13.34 -12.79
C LYS A 18 -1.02 12.44 -13.18
N SER A 19 -2.07 12.41 -12.37
CA SER A 19 -3.16 11.45 -12.52
C SER A 19 -4.46 12.15 -12.88
N LYS A 20 -5.08 11.74 -13.99
CA LYS A 20 -6.35 12.29 -14.45
C LYS A 20 -7.57 11.60 -13.86
N THR A 21 -7.40 10.40 -13.29
CA THR A 21 -8.49 9.53 -12.83
C THR A 21 -8.14 8.81 -11.53
N LYS A 22 -9.14 8.21 -10.84
CA LYS A 22 -8.88 7.38 -9.65
C LYS A 22 -7.97 6.21 -9.99
N HIS A 23 -8.24 5.49 -11.08
CA HIS A 23 -7.40 4.36 -11.50
C HIS A 23 -5.95 4.76 -11.77
N SER A 24 -5.71 5.85 -12.50
CA SER A 24 -4.35 6.32 -12.78
C SER A 24 -3.62 6.79 -11.51
N PHE A 25 -4.33 7.40 -10.56
CA PHE A 25 -3.76 7.76 -9.25
C PHE A 25 -3.40 6.53 -8.42
N LEU A 26 -4.29 5.55 -8.38
CA LEU A 26 -4.08 4.30 -7.66
C LEU A 26 -2.86 3.55 -8.21
N LYS A 27 -2.73 3.47 -9.53
CA LYS A 27 -1.58 2.84 -10.20
C LYS A 27 -0.27 3.60 -9.91
N ASN A 28 -0.27 4.92 -10.07
CA ASN A 28 0.93 5.72 -9.80
C ASN A 28 1.36 5.64 -8.31
N THR A 29 0.39 5.55 -7.40
CA THR A 29 0.64 5.35 -5.97
C THR A 29 1.20 3.96 -5.70
N TYR A 30 0.64 2.92 -6.34
CA TYR A 30 1.15 1.56 -6.28
C TYR A 30 2.61 1.50 -6.73
N ASP A 31 2.91 1.99 -7.94
CA ASP A 31 4.25 1.97 -8.51
C ASP A 31 5.26 2.72 -7.62
N PHE A 32 4.85 3.86 -7.07
CA PHE A 32 5.69 4.63 -6.13
C PHE A 32 5.97 3.85 -4.84
N LEU A 33 4.92 3.37 -4.16
CA LEU A 33 5.09 2.67 -2.89
C LEU A 33 5.81 1.34 -3.05
N SER A 34 5.56 0.60 -4.14
CA SER A 34 6.19 -0.68 -4.42
C SER A 34 7.67 -0.53 -4.83
N SER A 35 8.06 0.62 -5.39
CA SER A 35 9.48 0.94 -5.60
C SER A 35 10.22 1.30 -4.31
N LYS A 36 9.50 1.80 -3.29
CA LYS A 36 10.07 2.27 -2.02
C LYS A 36 10.10 1.19 -0.94
N TYR A 37 9.09 0.33 -0.92
CA TYR A 37 8.85 -0.68 0.10
C TYR A 37 8.79 -2.06 -0.52
N ILE A 38 9.38 -3.04 0.18
CA ILE A 38 9.41 -4.44 -0.28
C ILE A 38 8.84 -5.36 0.79
N GLY A 39 8.16 -6.42 0.36
CA GLY A 39 7.81 -7.55 1.20
C GLY A 39 8.92 -8.60 1.22
N GLU A 40 9.18 -9.19 2.39
CA GLU A 40 10.18 -10.26 2.54
C GLU A 40 9.75 -11.25 3.65
N LYS A 41 9.72 -12.55 3.34
CA LYS A 41 9.20 -13.58 4.25
C LYS A 41 9.94 -13.65 5.58
N MET A 42 11.27 -13.77 5.55
CA MET A 42 12.09 -13.92 6.76
C MET A 42 12.05 -12.66 7.66
N LYS A 43 11.91 -11.48 7.05
CA LYS A 43 11.82 -10.21 7.79
C LYS A 43 10.46 -9.99 8.41
N THR A 44 9.39 -10.58 7.88
CA THR A 44 8.06 -10.58 8.51
C THR A 44 8.10 -11.13 9.93
N PHE A 45 8.88 -12.17 10.20
CA PHE A 45 9.01 -12.74 11.55
C PHE A 45 10.11 -12.08 12.38
N SER A 46 11.24 -11.74 11.78
CA SER A 46 12.39 -11.19 12.53
C SER A 46 12.28 -9.69 12.84
N ARG A 47 11.39 -8.95 12.17
CA ARG A 47 11.24 -7.48 12.31
C ARG A 47 9.88 -7.05 12.84
N LEU A 48 9.25 -7.85 13.69
CA LEU A 48 7.97 -7.50 14.32
C LEU A 48 8.01 -6.14 15.03
N TYR A 49 9.17 -5.74 15.59
CA TYR A 49 9.34 -4.43 16.24
C TYR A 49 8.94 -3.22 15.36
N LEU A 50 8.92 -3.39 14.02
CA LEU A 50 8.46 -2.35 13.08
C LEU A 50 6.95 -2.09 13.16
N LEU A 51 6.15 -3.03 13.66
CA LEU A 51 4.69 -2.87 13.81
C LEU A 51 4.33 -1.74 14.79
N TRP A 52 5.18 -1.46 15.77
CA TRP A 52 4.97 -0.42 16.79
C TRP A 52 5.67 0.91 16.48
N LYS A 53 6.21 1.08 15.27
CA LYS A 53 6.88 2.34 14.90
C LYS A 53 5.87 3.39 14.45
N LEU A 54 6.25 4.66 14.60
CA LEU A 54 5.42 5.78 14.18
C LEU A 54 5.45 5.96 12.65
N LEU A 55 4.40 6.61 12.12
CA LEU A 55 4.26 6.87 10.69
C LEU A 55 5.49 7.54 10.10
N ASP A 56 6.06 8.54 10.78
CA ASP A 56 7.20 9.31 10.29
C ASP A 56 8.45 8.43 10.13
N TYR A 57 8.66 7.51 11.06
CA TYR A 57 9.74 6.53 10.99
C TYR A 57 9.55 5.58 9.80
N ILE A 58 8.34 5.05 9.63
CA ILE A 58 8.01 4.14 8.52
C ILE A 58 8.12 4.87 7.17
N TRP A 59 7.68 6.13 7.12
CA TRP A 59 7.75 6.97 5.93
C TRP A 59 9.20 7.30 5.55
N GLY A 60 10.06 7.60 6.51
CA GLY A 60 11.49 7.85 6.27
C GLY A 60 12.29 6.62 5.83
N LYS A 61 11.74 5.42 6.03
CA LYS A 61 12.41 4.15 5.69
C LYS A 61 12.26 3.81 4.20
N LYS A 62 13.28 3.15 3.64
CA LYS A 62 13.21 2.39 2.38
C LYS A 62 13.45 0.90 2.65
N GLY A 63 12.88 0.04 1.82
CA GLY A 63 13.02 -1.42 1.90
C GLY A 63 11.93 -2.09 2.74
N PHE A 64 12.30 -3.12 3.51
CA PHE A 64 11.32 -3.97 4.18
C PHE A 64 10.35 -3.22 5.10
N THR A 65 9.06 -3.47 4.89
CA THR A 65 7.96 -3.12 5.80
C THR A 65 6.87 -4.19 5.77
N HIS A 66 6.11 -4.31 6.85
CA HIS A 66 5.00 -5.26 6.94
C HIS A 66 3.83 -4.87 6.03
N CYS A 67 3.06 -5.86 5.58
CA CYS A 67 1.89 -5.65 4.71
C CYS A 67 0.89 -4.64 5.32
N CYS A 68 0.67 -4.69 6.63
CA CYS A 68 -0.20 -3.73 7.33
C CYS A 68 0.28 -2.28 7.17
N TRP A 69 1.59 -2.04 7.23
CA TRP A 69 2.17 -0.71 7.01
C TRP A 69 2.05 -0.27 5.55
N GLN A 70 2.32 -1.17 4.61
CA GLN A 70 2.19 -0.85 3.19
C GLN A 70 0.74 -0.54 2.81
N ASN A 71 -0.22 -1.32 3.31
CA ASN A 71 -1.66 -1.05 3.17
C ASN A 71 -2.07 0.25 3.86
N HIS A 72 -1.53 0.53 5.04
CA HIS A 72 -1.79 1.78 5.75
C HIS A 72 -1.29 2.99 4.96
N LEU A 73 -0.09 2.92 4.38
CA LEU A 73 0.48 3.95 3.52
C LEU A 73 -0.36 4.12 2.25
N MET A 74 -0.73 3.04 1.56
CA MET A 74 -1.62 3.09 0.40
C MET A 74 -2.94 3.81 0.74
N ARG A 75 -3.59 3.41 1.84
CA ARG A 75 -4.82 4.05 2.33
C ARG A 75 -4.61 5.54 2.62
N ILE A 76 -3.50 5.93 3.27
CA ILE A 76 -3.19 7.34 3.51
C ILE A 76 -3.12 8.10 2.19
N PHE A 77 -2.34 7.61 1.22
CA PHE A 77 -2.14 8.28 -0.06
C PHE A 77 -3.47 8.51 -0.79
N ILE A 78 -4.30 7.48 -0.91
CA ILE A 78 -5.56 7.56 -1.65
C ILE A 78 -6.60 8.42 -0.94
N ILE A 79 -6.75 8.33 0.38
CA ILE A 79 -7.69 9.17 1.13
C ILE A 79 -7.25 10.63 1.15
N LYS A 80 -5.96 10.89 1.40
CA LYS A 80 -5.43 12.26 1.49
C LYS A 80 -5.36 12.98 0.16
N SER A 81 -5.34 12.24 -0.96
CA SER A 81 -5.51 12.82 -2.29
C SER A 81 -6.88 13.50 -2.49
N ARG A 82 -7.88 13.19 -1.66
CA ARG A 82 -9.29 13.56 -1.81
C ARG A 82 -9.96 13.01 -3.09
N LEU A 83 -9.33 12.08 -3.79
CA LEU A 83 -9.93 11.36 -4.92
C LEU A 83 -10.75 10.14 -4.45
N PHE A 84 -10.45 9.61 -3.27
CA PHE A 84 -11.08 8.42 -2.71
C PHE A 84 -11.73 8.74 -1.36
N LYS A 85 -12.74 7.94 -1.03
CA LYS A 85 -13.38 7.90 0.29
C LYS A 85 -13.07 6.57 0.98
N GLU A 86 -13.33 6.49 2.27
CA GLU A 86 -13.15 5.24 3.03
C GLU A 86 -14.00 4.09 2.47
N GLU A 87 -15.21 4.39 1.99
CA GLU A 87 -16.11 3.43 1.32
C GLU A 87 -15.55 2.86 0.00
N ASP A 88 -14.57 3.53 -0.61
CA ASP A 88 -13.88 3.04 -1.79
C ASP A 88 -12.82 1.97 -1.44
N ILE A 89 -12.62 1.63 -0.16
CA ILE A 89 -11.54 0.74 0.30
C ILE A 89 -12.12 -0.44 1.08
N LYS A 90 -11.71 -1.65 0.70
CA LYS A 90 -12.00 -2.88 1.45
C LYS A 90 -10.70 -3.54 1.86
N PHE A 91 -10.57 -3.86 3.14
CA PHE A 91 -9.53 -4.76 3.62
C PHE A 91 -9.93 -6.20 3.30
N LYS A 92 -8.98 -6.92 2.73
CA LYS A 92 -9.12 -8.35 2.43
C LYS A 92 -7.98 -9.11 3.09
N TYR A 93 -8.24 -10.37 3.37
CA TYR A 93 -7.29 -11.26 4.01
C TYR A 93 -7.15 -12.53 3.20
N THR A 94 -5.94 -13.07 3.20
CA THR A 94 -5.63 -14.39 2.66
C THR A 94 -4.61 -15.06 3.58
N THR A 95 -4.38 -16.35 3.38
CA THR A 95 -3.22 -17.02 3.95
C THR A 95 -2.03 -16.87 2.99
N PHE A 96 -0.85 -16.68 3.57
CA PHE A 96 0.43 -16.65 2.86
C PHE A 96 1.49 -17.29 3.76
N CYS A 97 2.08 -18.42 3.35
CA CYS A 97 3.03 -19.21 4.16
C CYS A 97 2.58 -19.40 5.62
N MET A 98 1.36 -19.90 5.85
CA MET A 98 0.76 -20.10 7.19
C MET A 98 0.56 -18.82 8.03
N ASN A 99 0.68 -17.63 7.43
CA ASN A 99 0.42 -16.35 8.09
C ASN A 99 -0.76 -15.64 7.43
N ILE A 100 -1.45 -14.81 8.22
CA ILE A 100 -2.52 -13.95 7.71
C ILE A 100 -1.86 -12.80 6.95
N HIS A 101 -2.11 -12.75 5.65
CA HIS A 101 -1.70 -11.65 4.79
C HIS A 101 -2.90 -10.73 4.51
N GLN A 102 -2.67 -9.43 4.59
CA GLN A 102 -3.68 -8.42 4.34
C GLN A 102 -3.38 -7.71 3.02
N TYR A 103 -4.39 -7.50 2.19
CA TYR A 103 -4.32 -6.67 0.99
C TYR A 103 -5.57 -5.78 0.90
N LEU A 104 -5.61 -4.88 -0.09
CA LEU A 104 -6.74 -3.97 -0.30
C LEU A 104 -7.48 -4.31 -1.60
N GLU A 105 -8.80 -4.12 -1.61
CA GLU A 105 -9.54 -3.88 -2.84
C GLU A 105 -10.00 -2.43 -2.86
N VAL A 106 -9.67 -1.70 -3.94
CA VAL A 106 -9.96 -0.28 -4.06
C VAL A 106 -10.89 -0.03 -5.24
N LYS A 107 -12.01 0.66 -4.99
CA LYS A 107 -13.00 1.02 -6.00
C LYS A 107 -12.49 2.18 -6.86
N THR A 108 -12.50 1.96 -8.17
CA THR A 108 -12.19 2.97 -9.19
C THR A 108 -13.32 3.04 -10.21
N GLU A 109 -13.19 3.92 -11.18
CA GLU A 109 -14.05 3.93 -12.37
C GLU A 109 -14.00 2.61 -13.17
N LYS A 110 -12.96 1.78 -12.99
CA LYS A 110 -12.84 0.44 -13.61
C LYS A 110 -13.34 -0.71 -12.73
N GLY A 111 -14.02 -0.40 -11.62
CA GLY A 111 -14.47 -1.39 -10.64
C GLY A 111 -13.49 -1.57 -9.48
N TRP A 112 -13.64 -2.70 -8.76
CA TRP A 112 -12.80 -3.05 -7.61
C TRP A 112 -11.47 -3.62 -8.09
N ILE A 113 -10.37 -2.95 -7.74
CA ILE A 113 -9.02 -3.32 -8.13
C ILE A 113 -8.29 -3.87 -6.91
N PRO A 114 -7.79 -5.11 -6.93
CA PRO A 114 -6.96 -5.63 -5.85
C PRO A 114 -5.58 -4.96 -5.88
N ILE A 115 -5.09 -4.61 -4.70
CA ILE A 115 -3.85 -3.88 -4.46
C ILE A 115 -3.06 -4.60 -3.39
N ASP A 116 -1.88 -5.06 -3.79
CA ASP A 116 -0.94 -5.74 -2.91
C ASP A 116 0.50 -5.27 -3.18
N ILE A 117 0.96 -4.31 -2.38
CA ILE A 117 2.32 -3.79 -2.49
C ILE A 117 3.33 -4.82 -1.98
N TRP A 118 2.94 -5.66 -1.01
CA TRP A 118 3.88 -6.53 -0.31
C TRP A 118 4.28 -7.70 -1.20
N THR A 119 3.31 -8.28 -1.93
CA THR A 119 3.61 -9.37 -2.86
C THR A 119 4.26 -8.91 -4.16
N HIS A 120 4.39 -7.60 -4.38
CA HIS A 120 5.07 -7.06 -5.56
C HIS A 120 6.52 -7.56 -5.70
N SER A 121 7.25 -7.68 -4.59
CA SER A 121 8.62 -8.24 -4.58
C SER A 121 8.68 -9.72 -4.97
N PHE A 122 7.53 -10.39 -5.03
CA PHE A 122 7.37 -11.77 -5.47
C PHE A 122 6.71 -11.88 -6.87
N GLY A 123 6.61 -10.76 -7.59
CA GLY A 123 6.14 -10.71 -8.97
C GLY A 123 4.66 -10.37 -9.17
N THR A 124 3.88 -10.16 -8.10
CA THR A 124 2.48 -9.71 -8.23
C THR A 124 2.43 -8.31 -8.87
N LYS A 125 1.58 -8.16 -9.88
CA LYS A 125 1.38 -6.90 -10.59
C LYS A 125 0.18 -6.13 -10.04
N PHE A 126 0.12 -4.85 -10.40
CA PHE A 126 -1.04 -4.01 -10.11
C PHE A 126 -2.34 -4.64 -10.64
N GLY A 127 -3.35 -4.75 -9.79
CA GLY A 127 -4.65 -5.32 -10.17
C GLY A 127 -4.71 -6.85 -10.15
N GLU A 128 -3.63 -7.53 -9.76
CA GLU A 128 -3.64 -8.97 -9.50
C GLU A 128 -3.94 -9.24 -8.02
N LYS A 129 -4.62 -10.36 -7.76
CA LYS A 129 -4.82 -10.82 -6.38
C LYS A 129 -3.52 -11.41 -5.83
N PRO A 130 -3.28 -11.32 -4.52
CA PRO A 130 -2.20 -12.07 -3.91
C PRO A 130 -2.34 -13.55 -4.23
N PRO A 131 -1.26 -14.22 -4.61
CA PRO A 131 -1.24 -15.66 -4.72
C PRO A 131 -1.49 -16.30 -3.35
N LEU A 132 -2.27 -17.39 -3.34
CA LEU A 132 -2.52 -18.19 -2.13
C LEU A 132 -1.25 -18.90 -1.65
N TRP A 133 -0.32 -19.17 -2.57
CA TRP A 133 0.91 -19.92 -2.33
C TRP A 133 2.06 -19.30 -3.11
N VAL A 134 3.00 -18.65 -2.41
CA VAL A 134 4.35 -18.32 -2.93
C VAL A 134 5.35 -18.66 -1.85
#